data_AF-A0A0K2TLI1-F1
#
_entry.id   AF-A0A0K2TLI1-F1
#
_cell.length_a   1.000
_cell.length_b   1.000
_cell.length_c   1.000
_cell.angle_alpha   90.00
_cell.angle_beta   90.00
_cell.angle_gamma   90.00
#
_symmetry.space_group_name_H-M   'P 1'
#
loop_
_entity.id
_entity.type
_entity.pdbx_description
1 polymer ?
#
loop_
_entity_poly.entity_id
_entity_poly.type
_entity_poly.pdbx_seq_one_letter_code
_entity_poly.pdbx_strand_id
1 'polypeptide(L)'
;MSNFVPTNYDVRISLIFCYQLKKNVSQVHQMLVEAYSGHVLSRAQCFRWFEIFQSFDFNVRNEGRFGKKAMLCVFWDQCGVICNDLLQPSQTVNGGRYQQQLPDLNHAISKKNPKYEARQHKVIFLDDNAALHRSISTPQLVQSYNWDFLLMQLTLQTWCLPIITCLHQWATQIDSHAEAKKWIDGWFAAKDEQFFWKDILKLPDVCLPKGHILKNTFETIFSQ
;
A
#
# COMPACT_ATOMS: atom_id res chain seq x y z
N MET A 1 -42.75 -18.66 -10.40
CA MET A 1 -41.64 -18.64 -9.42
C MET A 1 -41.19 -17.18 -9.28
N SER A 2 -40.83 -16.72 -8.09
CA SER A 2 -40.47 -15.31 -7.87
C SER A 2 -39.20 -14.93 -8.64
N ASN A 3 -39.19 -13.77 -9.30
CA ASN A 3 -38.02 -13.20 -9.99
C ASN A 3 -37.00 -12.57 -9.03
N PHE A 4 -36.92 -13.06 -7.79
CA PHE A 4 -36.03 -12.50 -6.79
C PHE A 4 -34.60 -12.94 -7.09
N VAL A 5 -33.75 -11.97 -7.45
CA VAL A 5 -32.31 -12.18 -7.62
C VAL A 5 -31.62 -11.60 -6.39
N PRO A 6 -31.04 -12.45 -5.51
CA PRO A 6 -30.44 -11.96 -4.28
C PRO A 6 -29.16 -11.19 -4.56
N THR A 7 -28.99 -10.08 -3.84
CA THR A 7 -27.70 -9.39 -3.76
C THR A 7 -26.80 -10.07 -2.73
N ASN A 8 -25.51 -9.72 -2.73
CA ASN A 8 -24.59 -10.17 -1.69
C ASN A 8 -25.02 -9.77 -0.27
N TYR A 9 -25.79 -8.68 -0.13
CA TYR A 9 -26.35 -8.28 1.15
C TYR A 9 -27.41 -9.28 1.63
N ASP A 10 -28.33 -9.67 0.75
CA ASP A 10 -29.41 -10.62 1.04
C ASP A 10 -28.86 -12.00 1.41
N VAL A 11 -27.82 -12.45 0.71
CA VAL A 11 -27.13 -13.72 1.01
C VAL A 11 -26.48 -13.68 2.39
N ARG A 12 -25.88 -12.57 2.81
CA ARG A 12 -25.24 -12.45 4.13
C ARG A 12 -26.22 -12.33 5.28
N ILE A 13 -27.35 -11.66 5.06
CA ILE A 13 -28.47 -11.69 6.01
C ILE A 13 -28.93 -13.14 6.23
N SER A 14 -29.05 -13.90 5.14
CA SER A 14 -29.38 -15.33 5.20
C SER A 14 -28.32 -16.15 5.93
N LEU A 15 -27.03 -15.82 5.79
CA LEU A 15 -25.95 -16.46 6.56
C LEU A 15 -26.11 -16.24 8.07
N ILE A 16 -26.50 -15.04 8.52
CA ILE A 16 -26.79 -14.78 9.95
C ILE A 16 -27.93 -15.67 10.43
N PHE A 17 -29.02 -15.71 9.67
CA PHE A 17 -30.16 -16.57 10.00
C PHE A 17 -29.71 -18.03 10.18
N CYS A 18 -28.96 -18.58 9.23
CA CYS A 18 -28.46 -19.96 9.33
C CYS A 18 -27.44 -20.15 10.49
N TYR A 19 -26.64 -19.14 10.79
CA TYR A 19 -25.72 -19.14 11.94
C TYR A 19 -26.49 -19.21 13.27
N GLN A 20 -27.57 -18.44 13.41
CA GLN A 20 -28.45 -18.48 14.58
C GLN A 20 -29.14 -19.84 14.74
N LEU A 21 -29.48 -20.49 13.61
CA LEU A 21 -29.97 -21.88 13.58
C LEU A 21 -28.90 -22.94 13.87
N LYS A 22 -27.67 -22.54 14.24
CA LYS A 22 -26.55 -23.43 14.56
C LYS A 22 -26.20 -24.42 13.44
N LYS A 23 -26.45 -24.04 12.18
CA LYS A 23 -26.05 -24.83 11.01
C LYS A 23 -24.55 -24.71 10.79
N ASN A 24 -23.92 -25.77 10.28
CA ASN A 24 -22.53 -25.69 9.86
C ASN A 24 -22.40 -25.11 8.44
N VAL A 25 -21.22 -24.57 8.10
CA VAL A 25 -20.99 -23.86 6.83
C VAL A 25 -21.33 -24.70 5.59
N SER A 26 -21.11 -26.01 5.64
CA SER A 26 -21.41 -26.91 4.52
C SER A 26 -22.91 -27.02 4.28
N GLN A 27 -23.69 -27.20 5.36
CA GLN A 27 -25.16 -27.20 5.31
C GLN A 27 -25.68 -25.86 4.81
N VAL A 28 -25.13 -24.76 5.33
CA VAL A 28 -25.54 -23.40 4.93
C VAL A 28 -25.29 -23.16 3.45
N HIS A 29 -24.11 -23.52 2.95
CA HIS A 29 -23.79 -23.36 1.52
C HIS A 29 -24.75 -24.18 0.64
N GLN A 30 -25.09 -25.41 1.03
CA GLN A 30 -26.05 -26.23 0.30
C GLN A 30 -27.45 -25.61 0.29
N MET A 31 -27.94 -25.14 1.44
CA MET A 31 -29.23 -24.46 1.57
C MET A 31 -29.31 -23.19 0.72
N LEU A 32 -28.22 -22.41 0.67
CA LEU A 32 -28.14 -21.20 -0.15
C LEU A 32 -28.13 -21.54 -1.64
N VAL A 33 -27.39 -22.57 -2.08
CA VAL A 33 -27.39 -23.01 -3.48
C VAL A 33 -28.79 -23.46 -3.91
N GLU A 34 -29.50 -24.17 -3.04
CA GLU A 34 -30.86 -24.60 -3.31
C GLU A 34 -31.84 -23.41 -3.42
N ALA A 35 -31.71 -22.41 -2.54
CA ALA A 35 -32.60 -21.25 -2.52
C ALA A 35 -32.29 -20.19 -3.60
N TYR A 36 -31.01 -19.96 -3.89
CA TYR A 36 -30.51 -18.83 -4.69
C TYR A 36 -29.73 -19.23 -5.94
N SER A 37 -29.60 -20.54 -6.20
CA SER A 37 -28.91 -21.08 -7.37
C SER A 37 -27.48 -20.53 -7.49
N GLY A 38 -27.10 -19.99 -8.65
CA GLY A 38 -25.76 -19.48 -8.92
C GLY A 38 -25.41 -18.13 -8.27
N HIS A 39 -26.36 -17.48 -7.58
CA HIS A 39 -26.18 -16.16 -6.98
C HIS A 39 -25.72 -16.25 -5.51
N VAL A 40 -24.88 -17.22 -5.19
CA VAL A 40 -24.41 -17.49 -3.82
C VAL A 40 -22.94 -17.15 -3.63
N LEU A 41 -22.56 -16.91 -2.38
CA LEU A 41 -21.17 -16.82 -1.98
C LEU A 41 -20.49 -18.18 -2.09
N SER A 42 -19.19 -18.19 -2.42
CA SER A 42 -18.40 -19.41 -2.43
C SER A 42 -18.28 -19.99 -1.01
N ARG A 43 -18.06 -21.31 -0.90
CA ARG A 43 -17.87 -21.98 0.39
C ARG A 43 -16.81 -21.30 1.27
N ALA A 44 -15.70 -20.85 0.68
CA ALA A 44 -14.64 -20.13 1.39
C ALA A 44 -15.10 -18.75 1.90
N GLN A 45 -15.95 -18.04 1.15
CA GLN A 45 -16.56 -16.80 1.61
C GLN A 45 -17.51 -17.07 2.78
N CYS A 46 -18.34 -18.12 2.73
CA CYS A 46 -19.22 -18.50 3.83
C CYS A 46 -18.43 -18.81 5.12
N PHE A 47 -17.29 -19.53 5.01
CA PHE A 47 -16.41 -19.79 6.16
C PHE A 47 -15.91 -18.51 6.81
N ARG A 48 -15.38 -17.57 6.02
CA ARG A 48 -14.90 -16.28 6.54
C ARG A 48 -16.00 -15.48 7.24
N TRP A 49 -17.23 -15.48 6.71
CA TRP A 49 -18.35 -14.82 7.39
C TRP A 49 -18.70 -15.48 8.72
N PHE A 50 -18.62 -16.81 8.80
CA PHE A 50 -18.85 -17.54 10.04
C PHE A 50 -17.79 -17.25 11.11
N GLU A 51 -16.53 -17.10 10.73
CA GLU A 51 -15.47 -16.65 11.65
C GLU A 51 -15.78 -15.26 12.23
N ILE A 52 -16.29 -14.34 11.41
CA ILE A 52 -16.67 -13.00 11.89
C ILE A 52 -17.89 -13.06 12.82
N PHE A 53 -18.86 -13.94 12.56
CA PHE A 53 -19.99 -14.11 13.48
C PHE A 53 -19.57 -14.70 14.83
N GLN A 54 -18.53 -15.54 14.85
CA GLN A 54 -17.95 -16.05 16.10
C GLN A 54 -17.26 -14.95 16.92
N SER A 55 -16.78 -13.88 16.29
CA SER A 55 -16.29 -12.68 17.00
C SER A 55 -17.41 -11.72 17.41
N PHE A 56 -18.67 -12.18 17.42
CA PHE A 56 -19.87 -11.41 17.76
C PHE A 56 -20.14 -10.17 16.87
N ASP A 57 -19.54 -10.12 15.68
CA ASP A 57 -19.81 -9.04 14.72
C ASP A 57 -20.84 -9.50 13.68
N PHE A 58 -22.02 -8.89 13.69
CA PHE A 58 -23.16 -9.21 12.82
C PHE A 58 -23.52 -8.13 11.79
N ASN A 59 -22.72 -7.06 11.65
CA ASN A 59 -22.83 -6.12 10.55
C ASN A 59 -22.58 -6.73 9.13
N VAL A 60 -23.64 -7.11 8.43
CA VAL A 60 -23.57 -7.69 7.08
C VAL A 60 -23.28 -6.71 5.95
N ARG A 61 -23.37 -5.41 6.22
CA ARG A 61 -23.04 -4.39 5.22
C ARG A 61 -21.54 -4.54 4.98
N ASN A 62 -21.15 -4.84 3.74
CA ASN A 62 -19.73 -4.99 3.37
C ASN A 62 -18.91 -3.70 3.55
N GLU A 63 -19.57 -2.66 4.04
CA GLU A 63 -19.06 -1.33 4.22
C GLU A 63 -18.16 -1.35 5.45
N GLY A 64 -16.92 -1.83 5.28
CA GLY A 64 -15.84 -1.56 6.23
C GLY A 64 -15.24 -2.75 6.98
N ARG A 65 -15.64 -4.01 6.77
CA ARG A 65 -14.98 -5.16 7.44
C ARG A 65 -13.62 -5.54 6.85
N PHE A 66 -13.48 -5.39 5.54
CA PHE A 66 -12.23 -4.92 4.98
C PHE A 66 -12.44 -3.42 4.93
N GLY A 67 -11.78 -2.66 5.81
CA GLY A 67 -11.90 -1.20 5.83
C GLY A 67 -11.81 -0.62 4.42
N LYS A 68 -12.32 0.58 4.20
CA LYS A 68 -11.99 1.39 3.04
C LYS A 68 -10.46 1.54 2.97
N LYS A 69 -9.77 0.54 2.39
CA LYS A 69 -8.31 0.51 2.30
C LYS A 69 -7.95 1.59 1.29
N ALA A 70 -7.25 2.60 1.80
CA ALA A 70 -6.57 3.59 1.00
C ALA A 70 -5.13 3.12 0.82
N MET A 71 -4.60 3.32 -0.38
CA MET A 71 -3.19 3.07 -0.67
C MET A 71 -2.45 4.39 -0.53
N LEU A 72 -1.35 4.41 0.23
CA LEU A 72 -0.49 5.57 0.35
C LEU A 72 0.76 5.32 -0.50
N CYS A 73 1.03 6.21 -1.44
CA CYS A 73 2.30 6.31 -2.16
C CYS A 73 3.15 7.39 -1.50
N VAL A 74 4.42 7.09 -1.20
CA VAL A 74 5.34 8.04 -0.57
C VAL A 74 6.69 7.96 -1.25
N PHE A 75 7.20 9.11 -1.70
CA PHE A 75 8.56 9.28 -2.16
C PHE A 75 9.28 10.22 -1.20
N TRP A 76 10.47 9.84 -0.77
CA TRP A 76 11.23 10.56 0.25
C TRP A 76 12.73 10.40 0.02
N ASP A 77 13.50 11.31 0.59
CA ASP A 77 14.97 11.26 0.62
C ASP A 77 15.49 11.53 2.03
N GLN A 78 16.81 11.67 2.16
CA GLN A 78 17.45 11.93 3.44
C GLN A 78 16.95 13.18 4.15
N CYS A 79 16.48 14.18 3.41
CA CYS A 79 15.97 15.44 3.95
C CYS A 79 14.49 15.35 4.31
N GLY A 80 13.78 14.31 3.88
CA GLY A 80 12.39 14.03 4.23
C GLY A 80 11.50 13.70 3.03
N VAL A 81 10.19 13.79 3.25
CA VAL A 81 9.21 13.48 2.20
C VAL A 81 9.32 14.47 1.04
N ILE A 82 9.34 13.95 -0.18
CA ILE A 82 9.33 14.72 -1.44
C ILE A 82 7.89 14.87 -1.92
N CYS A 83 7.16 13.76 -2.04
CA CYS A 83 5.74 13.76 -2.34
C CYS A 83 5.03 12.56 -1.72
N ASN A 84 3.75 12.74 -1.39
CA ASN A 84 2.87 11.67 -0.98
C ASN A 84 1.51 11.79 -1.67
N ASP A 85 0.88 10.65 -1.95
CA ASP A 85 -0.44 10.57 -2.56
C ASP A 85 -1.25 9.50 -1.81
N LEU A 86 -2.30 9.92 -1.13
CA LEU A 86 -3.25 9.02 -0.50
C LEU A 86 -4.40 8.78 -1.47
N LEU A 87 -4.42 7.58 -2.03
CA LEU A 87 -5.42 7.17 -3.00
C LEU A 87 -6.79 7.03 -2.33
N GLN A 88 -7.83 7.40 -3.07
CA GLN A 88 -9.21 7.20 -2.61
C GLN A 88 -9.45 5.72 -2.29
N PRO A 89 -10.34 5.41 -1.34
CA PRO A 89 -10.67 4.03 -1.02
C PRO A 89 -11.01 3.23 -2.27
N SER A 90 -10.54 1.99 -2.36
CA SER A 90 -10.66 1.08 -3.52
C SER A 90 -9.80 1.41 -4.75
N GLN A 91 -9.09 2.54 -4.78
CA GLN A 91 -8.08 2.78 -5.81
C GLN A 91 -6.76 2.09 -5.45
N THR A 92 -6.03 1.65 -6.48
CA THR A 92 -4.70 1.05 -6.37
C THR A 92 -3.75 1.73 -7.35
N VAL A 93 -2.45 1.63 -7.12
CA VAL A 93 -1.46 1.95 -8.13
C VAL A 93 -1.56 0.93 -9.26
N ASN A 94 -1.71 1.44 -10.48
CA ASN A 94 -1.58 0.69 -11.73
C ASN A 94 -0.48 1.36 -12.57
N GLY A 95 -0.08 0.75 -13.69
CA GLY A 95 1.00 1.31 -14.53
C GLY A 95 0.74 2.75 -14.97
N GLY A 96 -0.49 3.08 -15.38
CA GLY A 96 -0.86 4.43 -15.80
C GLY A 96 -0.77 5.47 -14.69
N ARG A 97 -1.23 5.13 -13.47
CA ARG A 97 -1.11 6.03 -12.31
C ARG A 97 0.35 6.21 -11.90
N TYR A 98 1.13 5.14 -11.88
CA TYR A 98 2.54 5.22 -11.53
C TYR A 98 3.31 6.12 -12.52
N GLN A 99 3.00 6.01 -13.82
CA GLN A 99 3.52 6.91 -14.85
C GLN A 99 3.10 8.38 -14.68
N GLN A 100 1.96 8.65 -14.05
CA GLN A 100 1.52 10.02 -13.72
C GLN A 100 2.23 10.57 -12.46
N GLN A 101 2.52 9.70 -11.49
CA GLN A 101 3.20 10.08 -10.25
C GLN A 101 4.67 10.47 -10.47
N LEU A 102 5.37 9.87 -11.45
CA LEU A 102 6.77 10.19 -11.74
C LEU A 102 7.01 11.64 -12.23
N PRO A 103 6.20 12.21 -13.15
CA PRO A 103 6.25 13.64 -13.48
C PRO A 103 6.05 14.55 -12.26
N ASP A 104 5.07 14.25 -11.41
CA ASP A 104 4.78 15.03 -10.21
C ASP A 104 5.95 14.97 -9.21
N LEU A 105 6.55 13.79 -9.07
CA LEU A 105 7.79 13.61 -8.29
C LEU A 105 8.93 14.45 -8.88
N ASN A 106 9.14 14.40 -10.20
CA ASN A 106 10.19 15.17 -10.85
C ASN A 106 10.01 16.67 -10.62
N HIS A 107 8.77 17.17 -10.76
CA HIS A 107 8.45 18.57 -10.46
C HIS A 107 8.73 18.92 -8.99
N ALA A 108 8.36 18.06 -8.05
CA ALA A 108 8.61 18.27 -6.62
C ALA A 108 10.11 18.28 -6.28
N ILE A 109 10.91 17.41 -6.92
CA ILE A 109 12.38 17.40 -6.80
C ILE A 109 12.95 18.71 -7.36
N SER A 110 12.53 19.12 -8.57
CA SER A 110 12.99 20.38 -9.17
C SER A 110 12.65 21.60 -8.31
N LYS A 111 11.50 21.61 -7.62
CA LYS A 111 11.16 22.71 -6.70
C LYS A 111 12.09 22.77 -5.47
N LYS A 112 12.61 21.62 -5.04
CA LYS A 112 13.63 21.52 -3.99
C LYS A 112 15.06 21.79 -4.51
N ASN A 113 15.21 22.25 -5.77
CA ASN A 113 16.48 22.39 -6.50
C ASN A 113 17.66 22.99 -5.72
N PRO A 114 17.53 23.99 -4.84
CA PRO A 114 18.71 24.58 -4.21
C PRO A 114 19.56 23.57 -3.43
N LYS A 115 18.94 22.53 -2.85
CA LYS A 115 19.66 21.46 -2.14
C LYS A 115 20.27 20.40 -3.06
N TYR A 116 19.70 20.16 -4.24
CA TYR A 116 20.17 19.15 -5.18
C TYR A 116 21.19 19.70 -6.18
N GLU A 117 21.03 20.94 -6.63
CA GLU A 117 22.01 21.64 -7.48
C GLU A 117 23.37 21.75 -6.78
N ALA A 118 23.37 22.04 -5.47
CA ALA A 118 24.58 22.11 -4.66
C ALA A 118 25.33 20.76 -4.56
N ARG A 119 24.62 19.63 -4.72
CA ARG A 119 25.17 18.28 -4.56
C ARG A 119 25.87 17.74 -5.80
N GLN A 120 25.84 18.45 -6.94
CA GLN A 120 26.48 18.07 -8.21
C GLN A 120 26.18 16.64 -8.74
N HIS A 121 25.28 15.90 -8.09
CA HIS A 121 25.07 14.47 -8.33
C HIS A 121 23.69 14.21 -8.92
N LYS A 122 23.66 13.20 -9.78
CA LYS A 122 22.46 12.70 -10.44
C LYS A 122 21.52 12.06 -9.42
N VAL A 123 20.20 12.21 -9.61
CA VAL A 123 19.21 11.54 -8.75
C VAL A 123 19.30 10.04 -8.95
N ILE A 124 19.42 9.29 -7.86
CA ILE A 124 19.32 7.82 -7.86
C ILE A 124 17.91 7.45 -7.39
N PHE A 125 17.12 6.89 -8.30
CA PHE A 125 15.77 6.44 -8.04
C PHE A 125 15.77 4.97 -7.64
N LEU A 126 15.43 4.71 -6.37
CA LEU A 126 15.29 3.38 -5.78
C LEU A 126 13.81 3.04 -5.63
N ASP A 127 13.40 1.89 -6.17
CA ASP A 127 12.05 1.36 -5.99
C ASP A 127 12.07 -0.17 -5.85
N ASP A 128 10.94 -0.72 -5.40
CA ASP A 128 10.72 -2.15 -5.34
C ASP A 128 10.61 -2.78 -6.74
N ASN A 129 10.80 -4.10 -6.77
CA ASN A 129 10.76 -4.87 -8.01
C ASN A 129 9.33 -5.28 -8.43
N ALA A 130 8.30 -4.53 -8.01
CA ALA A 130 6.92 -4.85 -8.37
C ALA A 130 6.75 -4.89 -9.90
N ALA A 131 5.91 -5.80 -10.39
CA ALA A 131 5.70 -6.00 -11.82
C ALA A 131 5.24 -4.72 -12.55
N LEU A 132 4.54 -3.82 -11.85
CA LEU A 132 4.09 -2.53 -12.38
C LEU A 132 5.26 -1.55 -12.59
N HIS A 133 6.25 -1.55 -11.70
CA HIS A 133 7.43 -0.68 -11.77
C HIS A 133 8.44 -1.16 -12.82
N ARG A 134 8.35 -2.44 -13.21
CA ARG A 134 9.11 -3.04 -14.32
C ARG A 134 8.50 -2.83 -15.70
N SER A 135 7.37 -2.13 -15.81
CA SER A 135 6.84 -1.80 -17.14
C SER A 135 7.88 -1.02 -17.94
N ILE A 136 8.01 -1.30 -19.24
CA ILE A 136 9.07 -0.72 -20.11
C ILE A 136 9.10 0.81 -20.03
N SER A 137 7.94 1.42 -19.83
CA SER A 137 7.78 2.86 -19.76
C SER A 137 8.35 3.51 -18.50
N THR A 138 8.43 2.79 -17.38
CA THR A 138 9.00 3.34 -16.13
C THR A 138 10.49 3.64 -16.27
N PRO A 139 11.37 2.69 -16.68
CA PRO A 139 12.78 2.99 -16.92
C PRO A 139 12.99 4.08 -17.97
N GLN A 140 12.17 4.13 -19.02
CA GLN A 140 12.26 5.17 -20.06
C GLN A 140 11.95 6.58 -19.50
N LEU A 141 10.92 6.70 -18.67
CA LEU A 141 10.56 7.95 -17.99
C LEU A 141 11.68 8.41 -17.04
N VAL A 142 12.18 7.50 -16.20
CA VAL A 142 13.28 7.79 -15.26
C VAL A 142 14.54 8.25 -16.00
N GLN A 143 14.89 7.58 -17.10
CA GLN A 143 16.01 8.00 -17.96
C GLN A 143 15.78 9.37 -18.60
N SER A 144 14.54 9.70 -19.01
CA SER A 144 14.21 11.01 -19.60
C SER A 144 14.39 12.17 -18.61
N TYR A 145 14.29 11.92 -17.31
CA TYR A 145 14.59 12.90 -16.25
C TYR A 145 16.06 12.96 -15.86
N ASN A 146 16.92 12.23 -16.57
CA ASN A 146 18.33 12.08 -16.24
C ASN A 146 18.51 11.54 -14.80
N TRP A 147 17.76 10.49 -14.44
CA TRP A 147 17.93 9.77 -13.17
C TRP A 147 18.58 8.40 -13.40
N ASP A 148 19.29 7.90 -12.40
CA ASP A 148 19.81 6.53 -12.38
C ASP A 148 18.81 5.62 -11.68
N PHE A 149 18.47 4.50 -12.32
CA PHE A 149 17.49 3.55 -11.79
C PHE A 149 18.19 2.40 -11.06
N LEU A 150 17.88 2.22 -9.77
CA LEU A 150 18.40 1.11 -8.97
C LEU A 150 17.25 0.19 -8.55
N LEU A 151 17.24 -1.03 -9.09
CA LEU A 151 16.25 -2.04 -8.74
C LEU A 151 16.63 -2.73 -7.42
N MET A 152 15.73 -2.71 -6.46
CA MET A 152 15.92 -3.46 -5.22
C MET A 152 15.70 -4.97 -5.45
N GLN A 153 16.64 -5.80 -5.01
CA GLN A 153 16.42 -7.25 -4.94
C GLN A 153 15.42 -7.57 -3.82
N LEU A 154 14.40 -8.35 -4.17
CA LEU A 154 13.13 -8.60 -3.43
C LEU A 154 13.24 -9.07 -1.97
N THR A 155 14.43 -9.33 -1.43
CA THR A 155 14.57 -10.02 -0.14
C THR A 155 14.56 -9.12 1.08
N LEU A 156 14.64 -7.79 0.95
CA LEU A 156 14.71 -6.91 2.11
C LEU A 156 13.91 -5.61 1.93
N GLN A 157 12.58 -5.70 2.06
CA GLN A 157 11.70 -4.56 2.35
C GLN A 157 11.81 -4.11 3.82
N THR A 158 12.97 -4.31 4.46
CA THR A 158 13.21 -3.95 5.87
C THR A 158 13.46 -2.44 6.06
N TRP A 159 13.74 -1.69 5.00
CA TRP A 159 14.07 -0.26 5.06
C TRP A 159 12.85 0.64 5.22
N CYS A 160 11.68 0.25 4.71
CA CYS A 160 10.43 0.99 4.91
C CYS A 160 9.73 0.61 6.23
N LEU A 161 10.28 -0.30 7.02
CA LEU A 161 9.68 -0.78 8.27
C LEU A 161 9.37 0.35 9.27
N PRO A 162 10.21 1.36 9.53
CA PRO A 162 9.87 2.39 10.51
C PRO A 162 8.62 3.19 10.12
N ILE A 163 8.54 3.61 8.86
CA ILE A 163 7.35 4.28 8.31
C ILE A 163 6.16 3.33 8.32
N ILE A 164 6.31 2.11 7.79
CA ILE A 164 5.24 1.11 7.70
C ILE A 164 4.71 0.71 9.08
N THR A 165 5.57 0.45 10.06
CA THR A 165 5.21 0.06 11.43
C THR A 165 4.43 1.18 12.11
N CYS A 166 4.88 2.43 12.00
CA CYS A 166 4.15 3.57 12.55
C CYS A 166 2.78 3.77 11.88
N LEU A 167 2.70 3.61 10.56
CA LEU A 167 1.43 3.68 9.82
C LEU A 167 0.46 2.57 10.25
N HIS A 168 0.95 1.33 10.43
CA HIS A 168 0.11 0.19 10.84
C HIS A 168 -0.46 0.35 12.25
N GLN A 169 0.34 0.85 13.20
CA GLN A 169 -0.11 1.03 14.58
C GLN A 169 -1.30 2.00 14.68
N TRP A 170 -1.34 3.02 13.83
CA TRP A 170 -2.35 4.09 13.86
C TRP A 170 -3.49 3.92 12.87
N ALA A 171 -3.31 3.16 11.79
CA ALA A 171 -4.36 2.88 10.81
C ALA A 171 -5.60 2.18 11.40
N THR A 172 -5.49 1.61 12.60
CA THR A 172 -6.59 0.97 13.33
C THR A 172 -7.53 1.96 14.04
N GLN A 173 -7.16 3.25 14.12
CA GLN A 173 -7.87 4.28 14.89
C GLN A 173 -8.51 5.39 14.03
N ILE A 174 -8.40 5.30 12.70
CA ILE A 174 -8.86 6.35 11.78
C ILE A 174 -10.17 5.92 11.10
N ASP A 175 -11.21 6.75 11.24
CA ASP A 175 -12.56 6.43 10.75
C ASP A 175 -12.85 7.00 9.35
N SER A 176 -11.99 7.89 8.82
CA SER A 176 -12.20 8.52 7.51
C SER A 176 -10.93 8.77 6.70
N HIS A 177 -11.09 8.83 5.37
CA HIS A 177 -9.99 9.16 4.45
C HIS A 177 -9.42 10.58 4.68
N ALA A 178 -10.28 11.55 4.98
CA ALA A 178 -9.84 12.92 5.23
C ALA A 178 -9.00 13.03 6.52
N GLU A 179 -9.42 12.31 7.56
CA GLU A 179 -8.67 12.19 8.81
C GLU A 179 -7.34 11.46 8.59
N ALA A 180 -7.34 10.39 7.79
CA ALA A 180 -6.12 9.70 7.40
C ALA A 180 -5.13 10.65 6.72
N LYS A 181 -5.59 11.44 5.73
CA LYS A 181 -4.72 12.40 5.04
C LYS A 181 -4.14 13.44 5.99
N LYS A 182 -4.99 14.04 6.83
CA LYS A 182 -4.58 15.06 7.80
C LYS A 182 -3.55 14.50 8.80
N TRP A 183 -3.78 13.29 9.28
CA TRP A 183 -2.86 12.63 10.19
C TRP A 183 -1.53 12.30 9.52
N ILE A 184 -1.55 11.75 8.30
CA ILE A 184 -0.34 11.44 7.51
C ILE A 184 0.50 12.70 7.31
N ASP A 185 -0.13 13.80 6.91
CA ASP A 185 0.54 15.08 6.69
C ASP A 185 1.16 15.63 7.99
N GLY A 186 0.40 15.58 9.09
CA GLY A 186 0.90 15.98 10.41
C GLY A 186 2.05 15.09 10.91
N TRP A 187 1.95 13.78 10.69
CA TRP A 187 2.97 12.81 11.13
C TRP A 187 4.28 13.02 10.40
N PHE A 188 4.25 13.24 9.08
CA PHE A 188 5.44 13.55 8.28
C PHE A 188 6.02 14.91 8.64
N ALA A 189 5.19 15.94 8.83
CA ALA A 189 5.66 17.26 9.25
C ALA A 189 6.34 17.25 10.62
N ALA A 190 5.98 16.29 11.50
CA ALA A 190 6.60 16.12 12.81
C ALA A 190 7.93 15.34 12.78
N LYS A 191 8.37 14.81 11.63
CA LYS A 191 9.67 14.12 11.50
C LYS A 191 10.76 15.09 11.06
N ASP A 192 11.91 14.98 11.71
CA ASP A 192 13.09 15.74 11.35
C ASP A 192 13.91 15.02 10.26
N GLU A 193 14.91 15.71 9.72
CA GLU A 193 15.85 15.17 8.73
C GLU A 193 16.62 13.96 9.27
N GLN A 194 16.92 13.92 10.57
CA GLN A 194 17.63 12.78 11.18
C GLN A 194 16.83 11.49 11.12
N PHE A 195 15.50 11.55 11.23
CA PHE A 195 14.62 10.39 11.09
C PHE A 195 14.81 9.71 9.74
N PHE A 196 14.71 10.48 8.65
CA PHE A 196 14.85 9.95 7.29
C PHE A 196 16.30 9.56 6.97
N TRP A 197 17.27 10.36 7.41
CA TRP A 197 18.69 10.08 7.23
C TRP A 197 19.11 8.71 7.77
N LYS A 198 18.72 8.42 9.03
CA LYS A 198 19.05 7.15 9.70
C LYS A 198 18.51 5.94 8.96
N ASP A 199 17.41 6.09 8.24
CA ASP A 199 16.81 5.00 7.48
C ASP A 199 17.54 4.76 6.15
N ILE A 200 17.98 5.82 5.46
CA ILE A 200 18.82 5.70 4.25
C ILE A 200 20.20 5.13 4.56
N LEU A 201 20.81 5.50 5.68
CA LEU A 201 22.11 4.97 6.08
C LEU A 201 22.13 3.45 6.30
N LYS A 202 20.97 2.83 6.55
CA LYS A 202 20.85 1.37 6.69
C LYS A 202 20.79 0.65 5.35
N LEU A 203 20.63 1.36 4.23
CA LEU A 203 20.48 0.76 2.90
C LEU A 203 21.69 -0.10 2.48
N PRO A 204 22.97 0.29 2.69
CA PRO A 204 24.10 -0.53 2.28
C PRO A 204 24.14 -1.90 2.99
N ASP A 205 23.84 -1.93 4.30
CA ASP A 205 23.86 -3.16 5.10
C ASP A 205 22.73 -4.12 4.71
N VAL A 206 21.66 -3.58 4.13
CA VAL A 206 20.44 -4.30 3.76
C VAL A 206 20.47 -4.71 2.28
N CYS A 207 20.90 -3.85 1.37
CA CYS A 207 20.85 -4.11 -0.07
C CYS A 207 22.06 -4.88 -0.61
N LEU A 208 23.17 -4.98 0.14
CA LEU A 208 24.45 -5.48 -0.40
C LEU A 208 25.08 -6.58 0.47
N PRO A 209 24.64 -7.86 0.38
CA PRO A 209 25.36 -8.95 1.03
C PRO A 209 26.76 -9.21 0.41
N LYS A 210 27.02 -8.74 -0.81
CA LYS A 210 28.32 -8.89 -1.51
C LYS A 210 28.59 -7.73 -2.47
N GLY A 211 29.58 -6.89 -2.16
CA GLY A 211 30.16 -5.96 -3.14
C GLY A 211 30.73 -4.69 -2.53
N HIS A 212 32.06 -4.68 -2.31
CA HIS A 212 32.83 -3.51 -1.87
C HIS A 212 32.69 -2.26 -2.79
N ILE A 213 32.21 -2.43 -4.02
CA ILE A 213 32.14 -1.36 -5.03
C ILE A 213 30.93 -0.45 -4.82
N LEU A 214 29.75 -0.97 -4.44
CA LEU A 214 28.54 -0.17 -4.23
C LEU A 214 28.51 0.52 -2.86
N LYS A 215 29.14 -0.08 -1.84
CA LYS A 215 29.32 0.54 -0.52
C LYS A 215 30.12 1.84 -0.61
N ASN A 216 31.21 1.85 -1.39
CA ASN A 216 32.00 3.05 -1.63
C ASN A 216 31.21 4.15 -2.37
N THR A 217 30.34 3.78 -3.33
CA THR A 217 29.47 4.76 -4.02
C THR A 217 28.42 5.36 -3.09
N PHE A 218 27.78 4.56 -2.23
CA PHE A 218 26.83 5.04 -1.24
C PHE A 218 27.49 5.93 -0.17
N GLU A 219 28.63 5.51 0.39
CA GLU A 219 29.37 6.30 1.39
C GLU A 219 29.88 7.63 0.79
N THR A 220 30.26 7.67 -0.49
CA THR A 220 30.69 8.91 -1.15
C THR A 220 29.52 9.88 -1.40
N ILE A 221 28.32 9.37 -1.70
CA ILE A 221 27.13 10.20 -1.97
C ILE A 221 26.50 10.75 -0.68
N PHE A 222 26.65 10.03 0.44
CA PHE A 222 25.98 10.34 1.71
C PHE A 222 26.93 10.84 2.82
N SER A 223 28.20 11.16 2.54
CA SER A 223 29.14 11.68 3.55
C SER A 223 29.46 13.18 3.42
N GLN A 224 28.65 13.97 2.71
CA GLN A 224 28.79 15.43 2.55
C GLN A 224 27.45 16.14 2.71
#